data_AF-K2HAW7-F1
#
_entry.id   AF-K2HAW7-F1
#
_cell.length_a   1.000
_cell.length_b   1.000
_cell.length_c   1.000
_cell.angle_alpha   90.00
_cell.angle_beta   90.00
_cell.angle_gamma   90.00
#
_symmetry.space_group_name_H-M   'P 1'
#
loop_
_entity.id
_entity.type
_entity.pdbx_description
1 polymer ?
#
loop_
_entity_poly.entity_id
_entity_poly.type
_entity_poly.pdbx_seq_one_letter_code
_entity_poly.pdbx_strand_id
1 'polypeptide(L)'
;MSNEEQLIKLESELTNCYSYNNGYYVYVLCPGKNVTQTRVLNGFTLERNILGQRVDFINFDNNSIQEGYVDGNYCLGNKGNRKTVVEYNCLIENVTAPMVISISEVDCMYYIKWQIPALCKHQVFVDWNLPNSIRCCADVIQESETIRKEIQENEVQKNTEVMNKEIKQLIK
;
A
#
# COMPACT_ATOMS: atom_id res chain seq x y z
N MET A 1 -14.34 15.92 1.21
CA MET A 1 -13.14 16.71 1.57
C MET A 1 -12.48 17.14 0.28
N SER A 2 -11.97 18.36 0.21
CA SER A 2 -11.15 18.79 -0.94
C SER A 2 -9.74 18.18 -0.85
N ASN A 3 -9.02 18.09 -1.97
CA ASN A 3 -7.62 17.62 -1.99
C ASN A 3 -6.72 18.43 -1.04
N GLU A 4 -7.05 19.69 -0.78
CA GLU A 4 -6.31 20.59 0.11
C GLU A 4 -6.48 20.22 1.59
N GLU A 5 -7.70 19.89 2.02
CA GLU A 5 -7.95 19.41 3.39
C GLU A 5 -7.25 18.07 3.66
N GLN A 6 -7.19 17.22 2.63
CA GLN A 6 -6.52 15.93 2.72
C GLN A 6 -5.00 16.06 2.78
N LEU A 7 -4.42 17.00 2.01
CA LEU A 7 -3.00 17.32 2.07
C LEU A 7 -2.62 17.87 3.45
N ILE A 8 -3.40 18.80 4.00
CA ILE A 8 -3.18 19.34 5.36
C ILE A 8 -3.16 18.22 6.40
N LYS A 9 -4.08 17.26 6.29
CA LYS A 9 -4.12 16.11 7.19
C LYS A 9 -2.87 15.24 7.07
N LEU A 10 -2.45 14.92 5.84
CA LEU A 10 -1.23 14.15 5.60
C LEU A 10 0.03 14.86 6.15
N GLU A 11 0.16 16.16 5.89
CA GLU A 11 1.28 16.98 6.36
C GLU A 11 1.34 17.06 7.90
N SER A 12 0.19 17.05 8.57
CA SER A 12 0.14 17.04 10.03
C SER A 12 0.64 15.72 10.64
N GLU A 13 0.52 14.61 9.91
CA GLU A 13 0.94 13.28 10.35
C GLU A 13 2.39 12.97 9.92
N LEU A 14 2.88 13.59 8.85
CA LEU A 14 4.20 13.38 8.26
C LEU A 14 5.12 14.60 8.42
N THR A 15 5.47 14.93 9.66
CA THR A 15 6.30 16.11 9.97
C THR A 15 7.78 15.96 9.62
N ASN A 16 8.25 14.73 9.41
CA ASN A 16 9.66 14.42 9.18
C ASN A 16 9.94 14.18 7.70
N CYS A 17 11.16 14.51 7.26
CA CYS A 17 11.69 14.00 6.01
C CYS A 17 12.26 12.59 6.22
N TYR A 18 12.11 11.75 5.21
CA TYR A 18 12.55 10.36 5.22
C TYR A 18 13.67 10.18 4.22
N SER A 19 14.74 9.49 4.64
CA SER A 19 15.89 9.21 3.79
C SER A 19 16.05 7.71 3.55
N TYR A 20 16.53 7.37 2.35
CA TYR A 20 16.87 6.01 1.98
C TYR A 20 18.15 6.01 1.15
N ASN A 21 19.08 5.14 1.52
CA ASN A 21 20.36 4.99 0.84
C ASN A 21 20.48 3.56 0.29
N ASN A 22 20.63 3.42 -1.02
CA ASN A 22 20.81 2.12 -1.69
C ASN A 22 22.28 1.82 -2.05
N GLY A 23 23.23 2.59 -1.53
CA GLY A 23 24.66 2.48 -1.80
C GLY A 23 25.16 3.32 -2.99
N TYR A 24 24.25 3.78 -3.86
CA TYR A 24 24.60 4.63 -5.01
C TYR A 24 23.96 6.02 -4.89
N TYR A 25 22.67 6.05 -4.56
CA TYR A 25 21.88 7.25 -4.37
C TYR A 25 21.32 7.31 -2.95
N VAL A 26 21.28 8.52 -2.41
CA VAL A 26 20.50 8.88 -1.24
C VAL A 26 19.24 9.60 -1.73
N TYR A 27 18.09 8.99 -1.50
CA TYR A 27 16.79 9.59 -1.75
C TYR A 27 16.30 10.26 -0.46
N VAL A 28 15.77 11.48 -0.57
CA VAL A 28 15.12 12.16 0.53
C VAL A 28 13.73 12.59 0.09
N LEU A 29 12.73 12.17 0.84
CA LEU A 29 11.34 12.55 0.70
C LEU A 29 10.95 13.46 1.86
N CYS A 30 10.48 14.66 1.55
CA CYS A 30 9.82 15.54 2.50
C CYS A 30 8.36 15.68 2.05
N PRO A 31 7.40 14.95 2.68
CA PRO A 31 5.98 14.99 2.33
C PRO A 31 5.44 16.42 2.26
N GLY A 32 4.60 16.73 1.26
CA GLY A 32 4.09 18.07 1.01
C GLY A 32 5.09 19.07 0.40
N LYS A 33 6.38 18.72 0.33
CA LYS A 33 7.45 19.66 -0.05
C LYS A 33 8.21 19.24 -1.30
N ASN A 34 9.05 18.22 -1.20
CA ASN A 34 9.91 17.83 -2.30
C ASN A 34 10.46 16.40 -2.18
N VAL A 35 10.99 15.93 -3.31
CA VAL A 35 11.75 14.69 -3.40
C VAL A 35 13.09 14.99 -4.03
N THR A 36 14.17 14.49 -3.44
CA THR A 36 15.53 14.68 -3.95
C THR A 36 16.29 13.37 -4.04
N GLN A 37 17.24 13.32 -4.96
CA GLN A 37 18.20 12.24 -5.14
C GLN A 37 19.60 12.83 -5.14
N THR A 38 20.47 12.31 -4.29
CA THR A 38 21.86 12.75 -4.20
C THR A 38 22.80 11.59 -4.44
N ARG A 39 23.74 11.75 -5.37
CA ARG A 39 24.83 10.79 -5.58
C ARG A 39 25.99 11.14 -4.65
N VAL A 40 26.38 10.19 -3.80
CA VAL A 40 27.49 10.37 -2.85
C VAL A 40 28.58 9.36 -3.14
N LEU A 41 29.83 9.82 -3.21
CA LEU A 41 31.01 8.97 -3.37
C LEU A 41 32.08 9.41 -2.37
N ASN A 42 32.53 8.48 -1.51
CA ASN A 42 33.54 8.75 -0.47
C ASN A 42 33.22 9.95 0.42
N GLY A 43 31.94 10.16 0.74
CA GLY A 43 31.49 11.31 1.54
C GLY A 43 31.32 12.62 0.77
N PHE A 44 31.68 12.67 -0.51
CA PHE A 44 31.47 13.84 -1.37
C PHE A 44 30.16 13.73 -2.15
N THR A 45 29.39 14.81 -2.17
CA THR A 45 28.22 14.93 -3.05
C THR A 45 28.69 15.19 -4.48
N LEU A 46 28.43 14.26 -5.38
CA LEU A 46 28.77 14.39 -6.80
C LEU A 46 27.66 15.10 -7.58
N GLU A 47 26.42 14.79 -7.25
CA GLU A 47 25.25 15.28 -7.97
C GLU A 47 24.06 15.34 -7.01
N ARG A 48 23.23 16.37 -7.15
CA ARG A 48 21.95 16.48 -6.48
C ARG A 48 20.88 16.83 -7.50
N ASN A 49 19.92 15.94 -7.67
CA ASN A 49 18.74 16.12 -8.50
C ASN A 49 17.52 16.35 -7.62
N ILE A 50 16.77 17.40 -7.91
CA ILE A 50 15.39 17.57 -7.45
C ILE A 50 14.52 16.70 -8.35
N LEU A 51 13.84 15.71 -7.77
CA LEU A 51 12.94 14.82 -8.49
C LEU A 51 11.50 15.39 -8.56
N GLY A 52 11.19 16.33 -7.68
CA GLY A 52 10.02 17.20 -7.73
C GLY A 52 10.04 18.16 -6.53
N GLN A 53 9.49 19.36 -6.69
CA GLN A 53 9.54 20.45 -5.70
C GLN A 53 8.19 21.12 -5.42
N ARG A 54 7.14 20.65 -6.10
CA ARG A 54 5.77 21.10 -5.91
C ARG A 54 4.87 19.88 -5.94
N VAL A 55 3.93 19.81 -5.01
CA VAL A 55 2.86 18.81 -5.05
C VAL A 55 1.92 19.16 -6.20
N ASP A 56 1.61 18.18 -7.04
CA ASP A 56 0.72 18.29 -8.18
C ASP A 56 -0.65 17.67 -7.89
N PHE A 57 -0.63 16.51 -7.23
CA PHE A 57 -1.84 15.83 -6.79
C PHE A 57 -1.60 15.04 -5.51
N ILE A 58 -2.69 14.77 -4.81
CA ILE A 58 -2.76 13.79 -3.73
C ILE A 58 -4.01 12.95 -3.95
N ASN A 59 -3.87 11.63 -3.87
CA ASN A 59 -4.96 10.67 -4.03
C ASN A 59 -5.00 9.71 -2.84
N PHE A 60 -6.21 9.39 -2.41
CA PHE A 60 -6.47 8.44 -1.33
C PHE A 60 -7.23 7.26 -1.93
N ASP A 61 -6.63 6.08 -1.84
CA ASP A 61 -7.26 4.81 -2.21
C ASP A 61 -7.45 3.96 -0.94
N ASN A 62 -8.23 2.89 -1.04
CA ASN A 62 -8.66 2.07 0.10
C ASN A 62 -7.51 1.49 0.93
N ASN A 63 -6.27 1.44 0.43
CA ASN A 63 -5.10 0.98 1.18
C ASN A 63 -3.80 1.72 0.82
N SER A 64 -3.89 2.90 0.22
CA SER A 64 -2.69 3.66 -0.14
C SER A 64 -2.99 5.14 -0.23
N ILE A 65 -1.96 5.95 0.01
CA ILE A 65 -2.01 7.38 -0.25
C ILE A 65 -0.96 7.65 -1.31
N GLN A 66 -1.30 8.36 -2.36
CA GLN A 66 -0.36 8.73 -3.42
C GLN A 66 -0.17 10.23 -3.46
N GLU A 67 1.07 10.68 -3.56
CA GLU A 67 1.43 12.08 -3.73
C GLU A 67 2.29 12.24 -4.98
N GLY A 68 1.82 13.09 -5.90
CA GLY A 68 2.51 13.45 -7.13
C GLY A 68 3.32 14.73 -6.94
N TYR A 69 4.57 14.70 -7.37
CA TYR A 69 5.50 15.82 -7.35
C TYR A 69 5.98 16.16 -8.75
N VAL A 70 6.04 17.46 -9.03
CA VAL A 70 6.46 17.99 -10.34
C VAL A 70 7.51 19.09 -10.19
N ASP A 71 7.90 19.68 -11.33
CA ASP A 71 8.89 20.75 -11.44
C ASP A 71 10.29 20.36 -10.92
N GLY A 72 10.66 19.09 -11.01
CA GLY A 72 12.03 18.65 -10.72
C GLY A 72 13.06 19.22 -11.70
N ASN A 73 14.33 18.92 -11.48
CA ASN A 73 15.40 19.35 -12.39
C ASN A 73 15.20 18.75 -13.79
N TYR A 74 15.64 19.50 -14.80
CA TYR A 74 15.55 19.08 -16.19
C TYR A 74 16.29 17.76 -16.41
N CYS A 75 15.63 16.83 -17.09
CA CYS A 75 16.16 15.53 -17.42
C CYS A 75 16.78 15.52 -18.82
N LEU A 76 17.94 14.89 -18.94
CA LEU A 76 18.66 14.81 -20.21
C LEU A 76 17.85 14.01 -21.25
N GLY A 77 18.02 14.35 -22.53
CA GLY A 77 17.38 13.64 -23.64
C GLY A 77 15.96 14.11 -23.99
N ASN A 78 15.64 15.39 -23.76
CA ASN A 78 14.34 16.01 -24.08
C ASN A 78 13.13 15.37 -23.38
N LYS A 79 13.35 14.78 -22.21
CA LYS A 79 12.32 14.13 -21.40
C LYS A 79 11.57 15.10 -20.48
N GLY A 80 11.95 16.39 -20.49
CA GLY A 80 11.36 17.43 -19.66
C GLY A 80 11.87 17.42 -18.21
N ASN A 81 11.13 18.06 -17.32
CA ASN A 81 11.44 18.11 -15.90
C ASN A 81 11.10 16.78 -15.21
N ARG A 82 11.95 16.35 -14.29
CA ARG A 82 11.70 15.18 -13.45
C ARG A 82 10.41 15.35 -12.65
N LYS A 83 9.72 14.23 -12.44
CA LYS A 83 8.50 14.13 -11.62
C LYS A 83 8.57 12.86 -10.81
N THR A 84 7.86 12.83 -9.69
CA THR A 84 7.81 11.66 -8.80
C THR A 84 6.39 11.38 -8.39
N VAL A 85 6.00 10.11 -8.36
CA VAL A 85 4.82 9.62 -7.65
C VAL A 85 5.31 8.82 -6.45
N VAL A 86 4.90 9.23 -5.26
CA VAL A 86 5.15 8.50 -4.02
C VAL A 86 3.88 7.79 -3.60
N GLU A 87 3.93 6.48 -3.45
CA GLU A 87 2.88 5.67 -2.85
C GLU A 87 3.27 5.34 -1.41
N TYR A 88 2.48 5.85 -0.48
CA TYR A 88 2.58 5.56 0.93
C TYR A 88 1.76 4.33 1.29
N ASN A 89 2.40 3.42 2.03
CA ASN A 89 1.77 2.25 2.60
C ASN A 89 2.03 2.18 4.11
N CYS A 90 1.14 1.49 4.82
CA CYS A 90 1.29 1.09 6.20
C CYS A 90 1.09 -0.42 6.25
N LEU A 91 2.08 -1.17 6.74
CA LEU A 91 1.89 -2.55 7.18
C LEU A 91 2.14 -2.59 8.68
N ILE A 92 1.16 -3.09 9.41
CA ILE A 92 1.08 -3.06 10.88
C ILE A 92 2.12 -3.99 11.53
N GLU A 93 2.65 -4.98 10.80
CA GLU A 93 3.52 -5.98 11.41
C GLU A 93 4.99 -5.56 11.43
N ASN A 94 5.50 -5.32 12.64
CA ASN A 94 6.91 -5.24 13.03
C ASN A 94 7.78 -4.13 12.41
N VAL A 95 7.23 -3.23 11.60
CA VAL A 95 8.00 -2.09 11.06
C VAL A 95 7.89 -0.89 11.99
N THR A 96 8.98 -0.60 12.69
CA THR A 96 9.08 0.52 13.64
C THR A 96 9.65 1.80 13.02
N ALA A 97 10.19 1.72 11.81
CA ALA A 97 10.84 2.82 11.12
C ALA A 97 10.38 2.92 9.65
N PRO A 98 10.36 4.12 9.06
CA PRO A 98 10.08 4.31 7.63
C PRO A 98 11.03 3.51 6.74
N MET A 99 10.48 2.81 5.74
CA MET A 99 11.24 1.93 4.86
C MET A 99 10.81 2.14 3.41
N VAL A 100 11.77 2.13 2.48
CA VAL A 100 11.47 2.11 1.05
C VAL A 100 11.26 0.67 0.61
N ILE A 101 10.10 0.39 0.01
CA ILE A 101 9.75 -0.92 -0.56
C ILE A 101 10.35 -1.05 -1.95
N SER A 102 10.19 -0.01 -2.78
CA SER A 102 10.70 -0.02 -4.16
C SER A 102 10.89 1.39 -4.70
N ILE A 103 11.83 1.52 -5.63
CA ILE A 103 12.06 2.72 -6.45
C ILE A 103 12.22 2.26 -7.88
N SER A 104 11.46 2.83 -8.80
CA SER A 104 11.65 2.65 -10.25
C SER A 104 11.64 4.00 -10.96
N GLU A 105 12.28 4.05 -12.11
CA GLU A 105 12.34 5.23 -12.96
C GLU A 105 12.00 4.83 -14.41
N VAL A 106 11.06 5.54 -15.02
CA VAL A 106 10.73 5.41 -16.44
C VAL A 106 10.67 6.81 -17.03
N ASP A 107 11.56 7.12 -17.98
CA ASP A 107 11.62 8.43 -18.63
C ASP A 107 11.57 9.62 -17.66
N CYS A 108 12.39 9.57 -16.61
CA CYS A 108 12.51 10.63 -15.60
C CYS A 108 11.25 10.84 -14.74
N MET A 109 10.30 9.91 -14.82
CA MET A 109 9.21 9.71 -13.89
C MET A 109 9.63 8.67 -12.86
N TYR A 110 9.72 9.09 -11.60
CA TYR A 110 10.05 8.22 -10.49
C TYR A 110 8.79 7.68 -9.83
N TYR A 111 8.78 6.39 -9.50
CA TYR A 111 7.74 5.75 -8.71
C TYR A 111 8.39 5.19 -7.46
N ILE A 112 8.02 5.72 -6.30
CA ILE A 112 8.61 5.36 -5.02
C ILE A 112 7.51 4.80 -4.13
N LYS A 113 7.71 3.58 -3.61
CA LYS A 113 6.83 3.00 -2.59
C LYS A 113 7.48 3.13 -1.23
N TRP A 114 6.86 3.91 -0.34
CA TRP A 114 7.35 4.17 1.00
C TRP A 114 6.40 3.59 2.04
N GLN A 115 6.93 2.74 2.92
CA GLN A 115 6.24 2.29 4.10
C GLN A 115 6.53 3.23 5.26
N ILE A 116 5.49 3.86 5.83
CA ILE A 116 5.66 4.82 6.93
C ILE A 116 4.71 4.44 8.07
N PRO A 117 5.24 3.90 9.19
CA PRO A 117 4.40 3.45 10.32
C PRO A 117 3.51 4.53 10.93
N ALA A 118 3.95 5.80 10.88
CA ALA A 118 3.17 6.93 11.39
C ALA A 118 1.80 7.07 10.70
N LEU A 119 1.68 6.64 9.43
CA LEU A 119 0.44 6.69 8.67
C LEU A 119 -0.55 5.59 9.05
N CYS A 120 -0.17 4.57 9.83
CA CYS A 120 -1.10 3.51 10.19
C CYS A 120 -2.33 3.96 10.98
N LYS A 121 -2.28 5.16 11.57
CA LYS A 121 -3.43 5.79 12.24
C LYS A 121 -4.30 6.63 11.30
N HIS A 122 -3.84 6.90 10.08
CA HIS A 122 -4.63 7.62 9.10
C HIS A 122 -5.86 6.79 8.71
N GLN A 123 -7.00 7.47 8.54
CA GLN A 123 -8.30 6.83 8.34
C GLN A 123 -8.29 5.83 7.19
N VAL A 124 -7.61 6.14 6.07
CA VAL A 124 -7.46 5.22 4.93
C VAL A 124 -6.93 3.85 5.33
N PHE A 125 -5.90 3.79 6.16
CA PHE A 125 -5.32 2.52 6.58
C PHE A 125 -6.10 1.89 7.73
N VAL A 126 -6.74 2.69 8.59
CA VAL A 126 -7.62 2.17 9.64
C VAL A 126 -8.83 1.46 9.03
N ASP A 127 -9.49 2.08 8.06
CA ASP A 127 -10.64 1.53 7.35
C ASP A 127 -10.28 0.23 6.62
N TRP A 128 -9.08 0.18 6.03
CA TRP A 128 -8.54 -1.04 5.43
C TRP A 128 -8.30 -2.17 6.43
N ASN A 129 -7.87 -1.84 7.64
CA ASN A 129 -7.52 -2.81 8.67
C ASN A 129 -8.70 -3.19 9.57
N LEU A 130 -9.93 -2.80 9.21
CA LEU A 130 -11.13 -3.17 9.96
C LEU A 130 -11.40 -4.68 9.85
N PRO A 131 -11.73 -5.37 10.96
CA PRO A 131 -11.98 -6.81 10.97
C PRO A 131 -13.15 -7.26 10.07
N ASN A 132 -14.01 -6.32 9.65
CA ASN A 132 -15.19 -6.57 8.81
C ASN A 132 -15.03 -6.08 7.35
N SER A 133 -13.86 -5.54 6.95
CA SER A 133 -13.59 -5.32 5.53
C SER A 133 -13.23 -6.66 4.91
N ILE A 134 -14.18 -7.24 4.18
CA ILE A 134 -14.01 -8.49 3.44
C ILE A 134 -12.72 -8.40 2.60
N ARG A 135 -11.70 -9.17 3.00
CA ARG A 135 -10.48 -9.36 2.22
C ARG A 135 -10.85 -10.23 1.02
N CYS A 136 -11.08 -9.62 -0.13
CA CYS A 136 -11.13 -10.38 -1.38
C CYS A 136 -9.72 -10.91 -1.68
N CYS A 137 -9.42 -12.11 -1.22
CA CYS A 137 -8.35 -12.96 -1.73
C CYS A 137 -8.92 -14.39 -1.77
N ALA A 138 -8.51 -15.20 -2.74
CA ALA A 138 -9.13 -16.48 -3.11
C ALA A 138 -9.38 -17.52 -1.98
N ASP A 139 -8.83 -17.33 -0.78
CA ASP A 139 -8.89 -18.25 0.35
C ASP A 139 -10.29 -18.31 1.01
N VAL A 140 -11.02 -17.19 1.08
CA VAL A 140 -12.41 -17.18 1.62
C VAL A 140 -13.37 -17.95 0.71
N ILE A 141 -13.10 -17.98 -0.60
CA ILE A 141 -13.90 -18.74 -1.55
C ILE A 141 -13.74 -20.25 -1.30
N GLN A 142 -12.49 -20.71 -1.09
CA GLN A 142 -12.20 -22.13 -0.82
C GLN A 142 -12.81 -22.61 0.51
N GLU A 143 -12.75 -21.79 1.56
CA GLU A 143 -13.35 -22.12 2.86
C GLU A 143 -14.89 -22.19 2.76
N SER A 144 -15.50 -21.29 1.99
CA SER A 144 -16.95 -21.29 1.75
C SER A 144 -17.46 -22.49 0.95
N GLU A 145 -16.69 -22.96 -0.04
CA GLU A 145 -17.05 -24.14 -0.84
C GLU A 145 -16.89 -25.44 -0.05
N THR A 146 -15.88 -25.51 0.82
CA THR A 146 -15.62 -26.67 1.68
C THR A 146 -16.73 -26.80 2.72
N ILE A 147 -17.09 -25.70 3.40
CA ILE A 147 -18.20 -25.67 4.37
C ILE A 147 -19.53 -26.04 3.70
N ARG A 148 -19.80 -25.57 2.47
CA ARG A 148 -21.01 -25.94 1.72
C ARG A 148 -21.07 -27.44 1.42
N LYS A 149 -19.95 -28.06 1.04
CA LYS A 149 -19.88 -29.50 0.78
C LYS A 149 -20.10 -30.30 2.06
N GLU A 150 -19.48 -29.91 3.18
CA GLU A 150 -19.67 -30.57 4.47
C GLU A 150 -21.11 -30.49 4.98
N ILE A 151 -21.78 -29.34 4.82
CA ILE A 151 -23.21 -29.20 5.19
C ILE A 151 -24.08 -30.14 4.35
N GLN A 152 -23.81 -30.22 3.04
CA GLN A 152 -24.59 -31.04 2.13
C GLN A 152 -24.39 -32.55 2.40
N GLU A 153 -23.16 -32.99 2.72
CA GLU A 153 -22.86 -34.38 3.10
C GLU A 153 -23.54 -34.77 4.43
N ASN A 154 -23.52 -33.88 5.42
CA ASN A 154 -24.16 -34.12 6.72
C ASN A 154 -25.69 -34.23 6.60
N GLU A 155 -26.34 -33.44 5.74
CA GLU A 155 -27.78 -33.54 5.49
C GLU A 155 -28.16 -34.86 4.82
N VAL A 156 -27.37 -35.30 3.83
CA VAL A 156 -27.59 -36.59 3.15
C VAL A 156 -27.44 -37.75 4.12
N GLN A 157 -26.41 -37.72 4.98
CA GLN A 157 -26.18 -38.76 5.97
C GLN A 157 -27.33 -38.84 6.98
N LYS A 158 -27.80 -37.70 7.48
CA LYS A 158 -28.94 -37.62 8.39
C LYS A 158 -30.22 -38.17 7.77
N ASN A 159 -30.52 -37.81 6.52
CA ASN A 159 -31.70 -38.33 5.81
C ASN A 159 -31.62 -39.85 5.59
N THR A 160 -30.42 -40.36 5.31
CA THR A 160 -30.17 -41.79 5.16
C THR A 160 -30.37 -42.55 6.48
N GLU A 161 -29.93 -41.98 7.60
CA GLU A 161 -30.15 -42.55 8.94
C GLU A 161 -31.64 -42.59 9.32
N VAL A 162 -32.39 -41.52 9.01
CA VAL A 162 -33.85 -41.46 9.24
C VAL A 162 -34.56 -42.52 8.41
N MET A 163 -34.27 -42.58 7.10
CA MET A 163 -34.86 -43.58 6.20
C MET A 163 -34.55 -45.02 6.65
N ASN A 164 -33.31 -45.30 7.06
CA ASN A 164 -32.92 -46.61 7.55
C ASN A 164 -33.63 -46.99 8.87
N LYS A 165 -33.93 -45.99 9.72
CA LYS A 165 -34.68 -46.20 10.95
C LYS A 165 -36.15 -46.53 10.65
N GLU A 166 -36.76 -45.82 9.70
CA GLU A 166 -38.13 -46.08 9.23
C GLU A 166 -38.25 -47.47 8.59
N ILE A 167 -37.31 -47.85 7.72
CA ILE A 167 -37.28 -49.19 7.10
C ILE A 167 -37.14 -50.30 8.16
N LYS A 168 -36.28 -50.13 9.16
CA LYS A 168 -36.15 -51.10 10.27
C LYS A 168 -37.43 -51.23 11.10
N GLN A 169 -38.27 -50.20 11.12
CA GLN A 169 -39.54 -50.20 11.83
C GLN A 169 -40.65 -50.92 11.03
N LEU A 170 -40.50 -51.06 9.71
CA LEU A 170 -41.42 -51.77 8.82
C LEU A 170 -41.13 -53.28 8.71
N ILE A 171 -39.94 -53.73 9.11
CA ILE A 171 -39.48 -55.13 9.02
C ILE A 171 -39.62 -55.86 10.39
N LYS A 172 -40.26 -55.23 11.38
CA LYS A 172 -40.60 -55.82 12.69
C LYS A 172 -42.10 -56.09 12.77
#